data_AF-A0A842MX33-F1
#
_entry.id   AF-A0A842MX33-F1
#
_cell.length_a   1.000
_cell.length_b   1.000
_cell.length_c   1.000
_cell.angle_alpha   90.00
_cell.angle_beta   90.00
_cell.angle_gamma   90.00
#
_symmetry.space_group_name_H-M   'P 1'
#
loop_
_entity.id
_entity.type
_entity.pdbx_description
1 polymer ?
#
loop_
_entity_poly.entity_id
_entity_poly.type
_entity_poly.pdbx_seq_one_letter_code
_entity_poly.pdbx_strand_id
1 'polypeptide(L)'
;GRGALVSIHRLKPNFYGQTSDPELLWDRTQKEAIHELGHVFGLNHCENQNCVMSFSNSILDVDRKSFNFCDRCRAKLLRRP
;
A
#
# COMPACT_ATOMS: atom_id res chain seq x y z
N GLY A 1 -12.05 -3.06 -9.07
CA GLY A 1 -13.25 -2.18 -8.95
C GLY A 1 -13.14 -1.00 -9.91
N ARG A 2 -14.09 -0.05 -9.88
CA ARG A 2 -14.01 1.21 -10.69
C ARG A 2 -13.38 2.40 -9.95
N GLY A 3 -13.12 2.25 -8.65
CA GLY A 3 -12.52 3.29 -7.81
C GLY A 3 -11.98 2.69 -6.51
N ALA A 4 -11.21 3.51 -5.79
CA ALA A 4 -10.53 3.19 -4.54
C ALA A 4 -10.64 4.38 -3.57
N LEU A 5 -10.56 4.11 -2.27
CA LEU A 5 -10.56 5.12 -1.20
C LEU A 5 -9.47 4.77 -0.19
N VAL A 6 -8.66 5.75 0.20
CA VAL A 6 -7.67 5.62 1.27
C VAL A 6 -7.97 6.62 2.37
N SER A 7 -7.95 6.18 3.63
CA SER A 7 -8.02 7.05 4.79
C SER A 7 -6.63 7.23 5.40
N ILE A 8 -6.16 8.48 5.46
CA ILE A 8 -4.86 8.80 6.06
C ILE A 8 -4.89 8.87 7.59
N HIS A 9 -6.07 8.78 8.23
CA HIS A 9 -6.23 9.00 9.66
C HIS A 9 -5.32 8.10 10.50
N ARG A 10 -5.29 6.80 10.18
CA ARG A 10 -4.43 5.80 10.84
C ARG A 10 -3.03 5.68 10.25
N LEU A 11 -2.69 6.47 9.22
CA LEU A 11 -1.33 6.50 8.66
C LEU A 11 -0.46 7.54 9.37
N LYS A 12 -1.09 8.51 10.04
CA LYS A 12 -0.40 9.56 10.80
C LYS A 12 0.35 8.97 11.99
N PRO A 13 1.66 9.23 12.14
CA PRO A 13 2.42 8.83 13.33
C PRO A 13 1.76 9.29 14.64
N ASN A 14 1.16 10.49 14.67
CA ASN A 14 0.48 11.05 15.84
C ASN A 14 -0.72 10.22 16.32
N PHE A 15 -1.37 9.46 15.42
CA PHE A 15 -2.45 8.54 15.82
C PHE A 15 -1.93 7.49 16.82
N TYR A 16 -0.63 7.16 16.74
CA TYR A 16 0.06 6.23 17.62
C TYR A 16 0.92 6.92 18.69
N GLY A 17 0.69 8.21 18.96
CA GLY A 17 1.43 8.97 19.97
C GLY A 17 2.87 9.34 19.59
N GLN A 18 3.26 9.16 18.33
CA GLN A 18 4.58 9.57 17.82
C GLN A 18 4.56 11.05 17.40
N THR A 19 5.75 11.63 17.25
CA THR A 19 5.90 12.97 16.68
C THR A 19 5.45 13.02 15.23
N SER A 20 5.00 14.19 14.77
CA SER A 20 4.61 14.36 13.37
C SER A 20 5.80 14.12 12.46
N ASP A 21 5.61 13.23 11.49
CA ASP A 21 6.59 12.93 10.45
C ASP A 21 5.86 12.95 9.10
N PRO A 22 5.95 14.08 8.36
CA PRO A 22 5.31 14.22 7.05
C PRO A 22 5.86 13.23 6.01
N GLU A 23 7.13 12.87 6.08
CA GLU A 23 7.75 11.94 5.13
C GLU A 23 7.23 10.52 5.34
N LEU A 24 7.14 10.08 6.61
CA LEU A 24 6.56 8.79 6.94
C LEU A 24 5.07 8.72 6.61
N LEU A 25 4.31 9.80 6.85
CA LEU A 25 2.92 9.88 6.42
C LEU A 25 2.80 9.77 4.89
N TRP A 26 3.67 10.44 4.14
CA TRP A 26 3.71 10.38 2.68
C TRP A 26 4.01 8.97 2.18
N ASP A 27 5.05 8.33 2.70
CA ASP A 27 5.43 6.95 2.34
C ASP A 27 4.27 5.97 2.57
N ARG A 28 3.65 6.01 3.76
CA ARG A 28 2.47 5.19 4.08
C ARG A 28 1.30 5.46 3.15
N THR A 29 1.01 6.73 2.88
CA THR A 29 -0.11 7.13 2.00
C THR A 29 0.13 6.64 0.57
N GLN A 30 1.37 6.75 0.08
CA GLN A 30 1.75 6.23 -1.23
C GLN A 30 1.57 4.72 -1.31
N LYS A 31 2.05 3.96 -0.31
CA LYS A 31 1.90 2.50 -0.28
C LYS A 31 0.44 2.05 -0.33
N GLU A 32 -0.42 2.64 0.49
CA GLU A 32 -1.84 2.28 0.52
C GLU A 32 -2.58 2.76 -0.75
N ALA A 33 -2.25 3.94 -1.28
CA ALA A 33 -2.84 4.41 -2.53
C ALA A 33 -2.48 3.47 -3.71
N ILE A 34 -1.22 3.05 -3.81
CA ILE A 34 -0.79 2.09 -4.84
C ILE A 34 -1.42 0.72 -4.63
N HIS A 35 -1.56 0.26 -3.38
CA HIS A 35 -2.24 -1.00 -3.03
C HIS A 35 -3.69 -1.02 -3.55
N GLU A 36 -4.46 0.01 -3.19
CA GLU A 36 -5.86 0.10 -3.61
C GLU A 36 -6.01 0.31 -5.12
N LEU A 37 -5.11 1.08 -5.75
CA LEU A 37 -5.04 1.16 -7.21
C LEU A 37 -4.74 -0.21 -7.83
N GLY A 38 -3.87 -1.02 -7.21
CA GLY A 38 -3.65 -2.40 -7.61
C GLY A 38 -4.93 -3.22 -7.63
N HIS A 39 -5.80 -3.08 -6.62
CA HIS A 39 -7.13 -3.70 -6.60
C HIS A 39 -8.08 -3.15 -7.68
N VAL A 40 -8.05 -1.84 -7.97
CA VAL A 40 -8.75 -1.26 -9.13
C VAL A 40 -8.27 -1.92 -10.43
N PHE A 41 -6.96 -2.13 -10.55
CA PHE A 41 -6.33 -2.82 -11.67
C PHE A 41 -6.40 -4.36 -11.60
N GLY A 42 -7.21 -4.92 -10.70
CA GLY A 42 -7.52 -6.36 -10.66
C GLY A 42 -6.44 -7.24 -10.05
N LEU A 43 -5.48 -6.68 -9.33
CA LEU A 43 -4.56 -7.45 -8.50
C LEU A 43 -5.26 -7.88 -7.20
N ASN A 44 -4.98 -9.10 -6.75
CA ASN A 44 -5.33 -9.57 -5.41
C ASN A 44 -4.14 -9.38 -4.46
N HIS A 45 -4.35 -9.64 -3.17
CA HIS A 45 -3.27 -9.67 -2.18
C HIS A 45 -2.13 -10.61 -2.63
N CYS A 46 -0.91 -10.23 -2.25
CA CYS A 46 0.31 -10.94 -2.55
C CYS A 46 0.95 -11.48 -1.26
N GLU A 47 1.39 -12.74 -1.27
CA GLU A 47 2.07 -13.36 -0.13
C GLU A 47 3.49 -12.80 0.11
N ASN A 48 4.08 -12.12 -0.89
CA ASN A 48 5.36 -11.46 -0.71
C ASN A 48 5.16 -10.21 0.15
N GLN A 49 5.63 -10.27 1.40
CA GLN A 49 5.50 -9.20 2.39
C GLN A 49 6.17 -7.89 1.98
N ASN A 50 7.16 -7.92 1.07
CA ASN A 50 7.80 -6.71 0.55
C ASN A 50 7.05 -6.09 -0.64
N CYS A 51 6.05 -6.77 -1.21
CA CYS A 51 5.24 -6.23 -2.30
C CYS A 51 4.22 -5.23 -1.77
N VAL A 52 3.96 -4.15 -2.52
CA VAL A 52 2.89 -3.19 -2.19
C VAL A 52 1.50 -3.84 -2.08
N MET A 53 1.27 -4.94 -2.80
CA MET A 53 0.04 -5.76 -2.71
C MET A 53 0.02 -6.72 -1.51
N SER A 54 1.01 -6.70 -0.62
CA SER A 54 0.91 -7.42 0.66
C SER A 54 -0.24 -6.85 1.48
N PHE A 55 -1.03 -7.74 2.06
CA PHE A 55 -2.09 -7.34 2.99
C PHE A 55 -1.47 -6.73 4.26
N SER A 56 -2.08 -5.67 4.77
CA SER A 56 -1.62 -4.96 5.96
C SER A 56 -2.74 -4.89 6.99
N ASN A 57 -2.55 -5.53 8.15
CA ASN A 57 -3.49 -5.47 9.27
C ASN A 57 -3.11 -4.40 10.30
N SER A 58 -1.88 -3.90 10.22
CA SER A 58 -1.31 -2.94 11.15
C SER A 58 -0.44 -1.92 10.41
N ILE A 59 -0.15 -0.82 11.09
CA ILE A 59 0.77 0.20 10.57
C ILE A 59 2.19 -0.36 10.35
N LEU A 60 2.60 -1.32 11.18
CA LEU A 60 3.89 -2.00 11.04
C LEU A 60 3.96 -2.83 9.75
N ASP A 61 2.84 -3.39 9.30
CA ASP A 61 2.80 -4.11 8.03
C ASP A 61 2.92 -3.16 6.83
N VAL A 62 2.33 -1.95 6.93
CA VAL A 62 2.50 -0.88 5.93
C VAL A 62 3.95 -0.41 5.89
N ASP A 63 4.57 -0.22 7.05
CA ASP A 63 5.97 0.23 7.14
C ASP A 63 6.92 -0.81 6.54
N ARG A 64 6.65 -2.11 6.74
CA ARG A 64 7.47 -3.23 6.24
C ARG A 64 7.45 -3.41 4.73
N LYS A 65 6.31 -3.17 4.06
CA LYS A 65 6.20 -3.41 2.61
C LYS A 65 6.82 -2.26 1.81
N SER A 66 7.32 -2.56 0.61
CA SER A 66 7.72 -1.54 -0.36
C SER A 66 6.51 -0.88 -1.01
N PHE A 67 6.68 0.32 -1.55
CA PHE A 67 5.73 0.93 -2.50
C PHE A 67 5.77 0.24 -3.88
N ASN A 68 6.72 -0.67 -4.13
CA ASN A 68 6.89 -1.36 -5.40
C ASN A 68 6.06 -2.64 -5.50
N PHE A 69 5.55 -2.91 -6.71
CA PHE A 69 5.07 -4.25 -7.07
C PHE A 69 6.26 -5.21 -7.21
N CYS A 70 6.13 -6.44 -6.70
CA CYS A 70 7.04 -7.52 -7.05
C CYS A 70 6.86 -7.95 -8.52
N ASP A 71 7.82 -8.71 -9.06
CA ASP A 71 7.81 -9.11 -10.47
C ASP A 71 6.51 -9.83 -10.88
N ARG A 72 5.97 -10.67 -9.99
CA ARG A 72 4.69 -11.38 -10.22
C ARG A 72 3.51 -10.41 -10.39
N CYS A 73 3.42 -9.39 -9.53
CA CYS A 73 2.34 -8.38 -9.60
C CYS A 73 2.55 -7.44 -10.77
N ARG A 74 3.79 -7.01 -11.04
CA ARG A 74 4.14 -6.18 -12.20
C ARG A 74 3.80 -6.89 -13.52
N ALA A 75 4.14 -8.16 -13.66
CA ALA A 75 3.78 -8.95 -14.85
C ALA A 75 2.27 -9.07 -15.04
N LYS A 76 1.48 -9.24 -13.98
CA LYS A 76 0.01 -9.26 -14.06
C LYS A 76 -0.56 -7.89 -14.47
N LEU A 77 0.01 -6.80 -13.95
CA LEU A 77 -0.41 -5.44 -14.27
C LEU A 77 -0.19 -5.11 -15.76
N LEU A 78 0.97 -5.50 -16.30
CA LEU A 78 1.34 -5.27 -17.70
C LEU A 78 0.62 -6.19 -18.70
N ARG A 79 0.00 -7.27 -18.24
CA ARG A 79 -0.77 -8.22 -19.08
C ARG A 79 -2.22 -7.82 -19.28
N ARG A 80 -2.67 -6.71 -18.69
CA ARG A 80 -4.00 -6.18 -19.00
C ARG A 80 -3.95 -5.47 -20.36
N PRO A 81 -4.82 -5.86 -21.32
CA PRO A 81 -4.96 -5.14 -22.59
C PRO A 81 -5.50 -3.73 -22.39
#